data_AF-A0A971YKP8-F1
#
_entry.id   AF-A0A971YKP8-F1
#
_cell.length_a   1.000
_cell.length_b   1.000
_cell.length_c   1.000
_cell.angle_alpha   90.00
_cell.angle_beta   90.00
_cell.angle_gamma   90.00
#
_symmetry.space_group_name_H-M   'P 1'
#
loop_
_entity.id
_entity.type
_entity.pdbx_description
1 polymer ?
#
loop_
_entity_poly.entity_id
_entity_poly.type
_entity_poly.pdbx_seq_one_letter_code
_entity_poly.pdbx_strand_id
1 'polypeptide(L)'
;MSEFIKSLEAFSNESKNGEILVFYGVGGIGKTKLIRKLYEETDQILLKSEHKTTINKVHISLDAYDYSNPVNVLMNIRKQLSISCPLFDYALLAYSVKTKQNAEDVSRRFSGLKGPVFDIINELISLGMGSVSIPSNILRKAADLVSDIHIKMKFKEEVEAINGYTESEIYQRLPYYLGISINHAAEKGTRHVIFIDSYESLLLRVKAERHTKSHCRKCPWRAPLPGHVRRLI
;
A
#
# COMPACT_ATOMS: atom_id res chain seq x y z
N MET A 1 -17.14 -17.91 -11.30
CA MET A 1 -17.18 -18.60 -9.99
C MET A 1 -16.47 -19.94 -10.07
N SER A 2 -16.82 -20.83 -11.00
CA SER A 2 -16.09 -22.09 -11.26
C SER A 2 -14.58 -21.90 -11.44
N GLU A 3 -14.17 -20.88 -12.20
CA GLU A 3 -12.74 -20.62 -12.45
C GLU A 3 -11.97 -20.21 -11.20
N PHE A 4 -12.57 -19.38 -10.34
CA PHE A 4 -11.96 -18.97 -9.07
C PHE A 4 -11.73 -20.17 -8.15
N ILE A 5 -12.73 -21.05 -8.01
CA ILE A 5 -12.64 -22.24 -7.16
C ILE A 5 -11.52 -23.17 -7.66
N LYS A 6 -11.51 -23.47 -8.97
CA LYS A 6 -10.45 -24.30 -9.58
C LYS A 6 -9.05 -23.71 -9.37
N SER A 7 -8.92 -22.40 -9.56
CA SER A 7 -7.67 -21.68 -9.33
C SER A 7 -7.22 -21.76 -7.87
N LEU A 8 -8.15 -21.52 -6.93
CA LEU A 8 -7.89 -21.56 -5.50
C LEU A 8 -7.46 -22.94 -5.03
N GLU A 9 -8.14 -24.00 -5.49
CA GLU A 9 -7.78 -25.40 -5.20
C GLU A 9 -6.42 -25.78 -5.79
N ALA A 10 -6.14 -25.37 -7.03
CA ALA A 10 -4.84 -25.61 -7.64
C ALA A 10 -3.72 -24.88 -6.90
N PHE A 11 -4.00 -23.66 -6.43
CA PHE A 11 -3.07 -22.83 -5.67
C PHE A 11 -2.84 -23.34 -4.24
N SER A 12 -3.87 -23.86 -3.57
CA SER A 12 -3.78 -24.42 -2.20
C SER A 12 -3.08 -25.77 -2.17
N ASN A 13 -3.17 -26.55 -3.25
CA ASN A 13 -2.47 -27.83 -3.41
C ASN A 13 -1.07 -27.70 -4.00
N GLU A 14 -0.55 -26.48 -4.12
CA GLU A 14 0.79 -26.19 -4.66
C GLU A 14 1.02 -26.59 -6.12
N SER A 15 -0.04 -26.98 -6.84
CA SER A 15 0.04 -27.30 -8.27
C SER A 15 0.17 -26.05 -9.17
N LYS A 16 0.00 -24.87 -8.59
CA LYS A 16 0.14 -23.56 -9.26
C LYS A 16 0.87 -22.57 -8.36
N ASN A 17 1.75 -21.74 -8.94
CA ASN A 17 2.54 -20.72 -8.23
C ASN A 17 1.81 -19.38 -8.05
N GLY A 18 0.80 -19.11 -8.87
CA GLY A 18 0.01 -17.89 -8.79
C GLY A 18 -0.90 -17.70 -10.00
N GLU A 19 -1.89 -16.83 -9.87
CA GLU A 19 -2.79 -16.43 -10.94
C GLU A 19 -3.36 -15.04 -10.66
N ILE A 20 -3.64 -14.29 -11.73
CA ILE A 20 -4.38 -13.04 -11.66
C ILE A 20 -5.72 -13.27 -12.36
N LEU A 21 -6.80 -13.12 -11.60
CA LEU A 21 -8.16 -13.19 -12.11
C LEU A 21 -8.73 -11.77 -12.21
N VAL A 22 -9.04 -11.34 -13.43
CA VAL A 22 -9.56 -10.00 -13.70
C VAL A 22 -11.04 -10.07 -14.05
N PHE A 23 -11.86 -9.39 -13.26
CA PHE A 23 -13.30 -9.26 -13.50
C PHE A 23 -13.62 -7.86 -14.01
N TYR A 24 -13.91 -7.72 -15.31
CA TYR A 24 -14.31 -6.46 -15.93
C TYR A 24 -15.81 -6.48 -16.28
N GLY A 25 -16.42 -5.30 -16.39
CA GLY A 25 -17.83 -5.18 -16.75
C GLY A 25 -18.38 -3.78 -16.46
N VAL A 26 -19.61 -3.51 -16.88
CA VAL A 26 -20.27 -2.21 -16.70
C VAL A 26 -20.54 -1.93 -15.21
N GLY A 27 -20.58 -0.66 -14.82
CA GLY A 27 -21.00 -0.24 -13.47
C GLY A 27 -22.37 -0.81 -13.11
N GLY A 28 -22.54 -1.24 -11.86
CA GLY A 28 -23.82 -1.80 -11.37
C GLY A 28 -24.05 -3.29 -11.66
N ILE A 29 -23.19 -3.97 -12.42
CA ILE A 29 -23.32 -5.42 -12.68
C ILE A 29 -23.04 -6.31 -11.46
N GLY A 30 -22.62 -5.72 -10.34
CA GLY A 30 -22.37 -6.43 -9.08
C GLY A 30 -20.93 -6.92 -8.88
N LYS A 31 -19.92 -6.30 -9.51
CA LYS A 31 -18.48 -6.66 -9.33
C LYS A 31 -18.04 -6.65 -7.86
N THR A 32 -18.33 -5.57 -7.14
CA THR A 32 -18.06 -5.47 -5.69
C THR A 32 -18.79 -6.55 -4.89
N LYS A 33 -20.05 -6.85 -5.24
CA LYS A 33 -20.82 -7.94 -4.60
C LYS A 33 -20.20 -9.30 -4.89
N LEU A 34 -19.68 -9.51 -6.09
CA LEU A 34 -18.95 -10.72 -6.47
C LEU A 34 -17.65 -10.85 -5.67
N ILE A 35 -16.81 -9.81 -5.62
CA ILE A 35 -15.56 -9.83 -4.85
C ILE A 35 -15.84 -10.16 -3.38
N ARG A 36 -16.81 -9.50 -2.76
CA ARG A 36 -17.21 -9.79 -1.37
C ARG A 36 -17.66 -11.24 -1.19
N LYS A 37 -18.49 -11.75 -2.11
CA LYS A 37 -18.93 -13.15 -2.08
C LYS A 37 -17.76 -14.13 -2.20
N LEU A 38 -16.82 -13.88 -3.12
CA LEU A 38 -15.63 -14.73 -3.27
C LEU A 38 -14.75 -14.69 -2.02
N TYR A 39 -14.57 -13.51 -1.43
CA TYR A 39 -13.82 -13.33 -0.18
C TYR A 39 -14.42 -14.14 0.98
N GLU A 40 -15.74 -14.09 1.15
CA GLU A 40 -16.49 -14.83 2.17
C GLU A 40 -16.44 -16.36 1.93
N GLU A 41 -16.61 -16.79 0.67
CA GLU A 41 -16.63 -18.22 0.32
C GLU A 41 -15.24 -18.87 0.36
N THR A 42 -14.16 -18.08 0.28
CA THR A 42 -12.78 -18.61 0.28
C THR A 42 -12.52 -19.52 1.48
N ASP A 43 -12.92 -19.12 2.69
CA ASP A 43 -12.67 -19.94 3.90
C ASP A 43 -13.42 -21.27 3.84
N GLN A 44 -14.64 -21.26 3.32
CA GLN A 44 -15.46 -22.46 3.17
C GLN A 44 -14.89 -23.41 2.12
N ILE A 45 -14.32 -22.89 1.04
CA ILE A 45 -13.66 -23.68 0.00
C ILE A 45 -12.38 -24.32 0.57
N LEU A 46 -11.61 -23.53 1.32
CA LEU A 46 -10.40 -24.01 1.97
C LEU A 46 -10.73 -25.10 3.00
N LEU A 47 -11.66 -24.88 3.93
CA LEU A 47 -12.05 -25.88 4.94
C LEU A 47 -12.47 -27.25 4.36
N LYS A 48 -12.97 -27.30 3.12
CA LYS A 48 -13.38 -28.54 2.46
C LYS A 48 -12.26 -29.30 1.76
N SER A 49 -11.10 -28.67 1.60
CA SER A 49 -9.93 -29.26 0.93
C SER A 49 -8.87 -29.63 1.96
N GLU A 50 -8.23 -30.79 1.84
CA GLU A 50 -7.02 -31.09 2.60
C GLU A 50 -5.85 -30.32 1.96
N HIS A 51 -5.58 -29.10 2.43
CA HIS A 51 -4.52 -28.26 1.87
C HIS A 51 -3.28 -28.24 2.78
N LYS A 52 -2.10 -28.24 2.14
CA LYS A 52 -0.79 -28.30 2.82
C LYS A 52 -0.29 -26.95 3.30
N THR A 53 -0.86 -25.85 2.81
CA THR A 53 -0.36 -24.49 3.01
C THR A 53 -1.37 -23.61 3.71
N THR A 54 -0.92 -22.72 4.59
CA THR A 54 -1.78 -21.67 5.14
C THR A 54 -2.05 -20.63 4.06
N ILE A 55 -3.32 -20.30 3.83
CA ILE A 55 -3.71 -19.22 2.93
C ILE A 55 -4.18 -18.02 3.75
N ASN A 56 -3.49 -16.90 3.59
CA ASN A 56 -3.91 -15.61 4.13
C ASN A 56 -4.69 -14.83 3.06
N LYS A 57 -5.80 -14.21 3.47
CA LYS A 57 -6.63 -13.37 2.60
C LYS A 57 -6.33 -11.91 2.86
N VAL A 58 -6.18 -11.14 1.78
CA VAL A 58 -6.01 -9.70 1.85
C VAL A 58 -7.09 -9.06 1.01
N HIS A 59 -7.76 -8.03 1.54
CA HIS A 59 -8.75 -7.27 0.79
C HIS A 59 -8.36 -5.80 0.73
N ILE A 60 -8.22 -5.29 -0.49
CA ILE A 60 -7.86 -3.90 -0.78
C ILE A 60 -9.03 -3.25 -1.50
N SER A 61 -9.68 -2.32 -0.82
CA SER A 61 -10.57 -1.35 -1.48
C SER A 61 -9.70 -0.22 -2.01
N LEU A 62 -9.73 0.00 -3.32
CA LEU A 62 -9.10 1.14 -3.97
C LEU A 62 -10.15 2.21 -4.21
N ASP A 63 -10.49 2.95 -3.15
CA ASP A 63 -11.35 4.12 -3.23
C ASP A 63 -10.56 5.33 -3.76
N ALA A 64 -11.21 6.25 -4.49
CA ALA A 64 -10.54 7.40 -5.14
C ALA A 64 -9.77 8.33 -4.19
N TYR A 65 -10.00 8.25 -2.88
CA TYR A 65 -9.26 9.01 -1.87
C TYR A 65 -7.91 8.35 -1.53
N ASP A 66 -7.83 7.02 -1.57
CA ASP A 66 -6.61 6.24 -1.28
C ASP A 66 -5.62 6.21 -2.46
N TYR A 67 -6.09 6.54 -3.67
CA TYR A 67 -5.27 6.62 -4.89
C TYR A 67 -4.27 7.79 -4.94
N SER A 68 -4.35 8.75 -4.02
CA SER A 68 -3.44 9.90 -4.03
C SER A 68 -1.98 9.51 -3.77
N ASN A 69 -1.73 8.34 -3.18
CA ASN A 69 -0.38 7.85 -2.90
C ASN A 69 -0.29 6.31 -2.93
N PRO A 70 0.27 5.72 -4.00
CA PRO A 70 0.52 4.28 -4.12
C PRO A 70 1.29 3.65 -2.95
N VAL A 71 2.12 4.41 -2.23
CA VAL A 71 2.79 3.93 -1.01
C VAL A 71 1.77 3.53 0.05
N ASN A 72 0.66 4.26 0.18
CA ASN A 72 -0.39 3.95 1.15
C ASN A 72 -1.10 2.63 0.80
N VAL A 73 -1.31 2.35 -0.48
CA VAL A 73 -1.89 1.08 -0.94
C VAL A 73 -0.97 -0.09 -0.56
N LEU A 74 0.34 0.03 -0.81
CA LEU A 74 1.31 -0.99 -0.44
C LEU A 74 1.39 -1.18 1.08
N MET A 75 1.27 -0.10 1.85
CA MET A 75 1.18 -0.14 3.31
C MET A 75 -0.07 -0.86 3.80
N ASN A 76 -1.22 -0.63 3.17
CA ASN A 76 -2.47 -1.31 3.51
C ASN A 76 -2.37 -2.82 3.23
N ILE A 77 -1.71 -3.22 2.14
CA ILE A 77 -1.39 -4.63 1.88
C ILE A 77 -0.50 -5.18 2.99
N ARG A 78 0.62 -4.52 3.28
CA ARG A 78 1.59 -4.92 4.31
C ARG A 78 0.96 -5.15 5.69
N LYS A 79 -0.02 -4.32 6.09
CA LYS A 79 -0.77 -4.45 7.36
C LYS A 79 -1.63 -5.71 7.44
N GLN A 80 -2.15 -6.18 6.31
CA GLN A 80 -3.01 -7.36 6.27
C GLN A 80 -2.22 -8.67 6.06
N LEU A 81 -1.03 -8.61 5.47
CA LEU A 81 -0.24 -9.81 5.17
C LEU A 81 0.18 -10.60 6.41
N SER A 82 0.30 -9.97 7.59
CA SER A 82 0.75 -10.63 8.84
C SER A 82 2.06 -11.43 8.73
N ILE A 83 2.90 -11.13 7.73
CA ILE A 83 4.23 -11.72 7.52
C ILE A 83 5.33 -10.69 7.82
N SER A 84 6.56 -11.17 8.01
CA SER A 84 7.75 -10.31 8.08
C SER A 84 8.12 -9.81 6.68
N CYS A 85 8.27 -8.50 6.51
CA CYS A 85 8.65 -7.88 5.23
C CYS A 85 9.88 -6.97 5.39
N PRO A 86 11.02 -7.49 5.87
CA PRO A 86 12.13 -6.64 6.33
C PRO A 86 12.73 -5.78 5.21
N LEU A 87 12.86 -6.33 3.99
CA LEU A 87 13.38 -5.59 2.85
C LEU A 87 12.42 -4.48 2.39
N PHE A 88 11.12 -4.75 2.42
CA PHE A 88 10.10 -3.75 2.11
C PHE A 88 10.06 -2.65 3.18
N ASP A 89 10.08 -3.03 4.45
CA ASP A 89 10.08 -2.11 5.59
C ASP A 89 11.34 -1.21 5.55
N TYR A 90 12.50 -1.78 5.18
CA TYR A 90 13.74 -1.03 4.95
C TYR A 90 13.65 -0.07 3.76
N ALA A 91 13.13 -0.53 2.61
CA ALA A 91 12.97 0.31 1.43
C ALA A 91 12.03 1.49 1.69
N LEU A 92 10.97 1.28 2.47
CA LEU A 92 10.07 2.36 2.89
C LEU A 92 10.77 3.37 3.80
N LEU A 93 11.57 2.91 4.76
CA LEU A 93 12.36 3.81 5.59
C LEU A 93 13.36 4.62 4.75
N ALA A 94 14.06 3.98 3.81
CA ALA A 94 14.95 4.65 2.86
C ALA A 94 14.22 5.72 2.03
N TYR A 95 13.02 5.40 1.55
CA TYR A 95 12.15 6.36 0.87
C TYR A 95 11.76 7.53 1.78
N SER A 96 11.37 7.27 3.02
CA SER A 96 10.99 8.31 4.00
C SER A 96 12.16 9.23 4.35
N VAL A 97 13.37 8.69 4.48
CA VAL A 97 14.60 9.48 4.70
C VAL A 97 14.89 10.38 3.50
N LYS A 98 14.85 9.85 2.27
CA LYS A 98 15.16 10.63 1.05
C LYS A 98 14.11 11.69 0.76
N THR A 99 12.84 11.42 1.06
CA THR A 99 11.74 12.39 0.95
C THR A 99 11.63 13.33 2.16
N LYS A 100 12.56 13.25 3.11
CA LYS A 100 12.65 14.10 4.32
C LYS A 100 11.37 14.10 5.16
N GLN A 101 10.69 12.97 5.24
CA GLN A 101 9.52 12.81 6.09
C GLN A 101 9.94 12.85 7.57
N ASN A 102 9.08 13.40 8.42
CA ASN A 102 9.29 13.40 9.87
C ASN A 102 8.98 12.02 10.46
N ALA A 103 9.57 11.72 11.63
CA ALA A 103 9.43 10.41 12.26
C ALA A 103 7.99 10.13 12.72
N GLU A 104 7.25 11.15 13.17
CA GLU A 104 5.85 11.00 13.61
C GLU A 104 4.89 10.58 12.50
N ASP A 105 4.93 11.24 11.33
CA ASP A 105 4.10 10.92 10.18
C ASP A 105 4.42 9.53 9.65
N VAL A 106 5.70 9.19 9.66
CA VAL A 106 6.19 7.87 9.28
C VAL A 106 5.67 6.82 10.26
N SER A 107 5.81 7.03 11.57
CA SER A 107 5.26 6.15 12.62
C SER A 107 3.74 5.99 12.51
N ARG A 108 2.99 7.07 12.24
CA ARG A 108 1.54 7.00 12.02
C ARG A 108 1.17 6.10 10.84
N ARG A 109 1.89 6.19 9.72
CA ARG A 109 1.67 5.28 8.56
C ARG A 109 1.98 3.84 8.93
N PHE A 110 3.04 3.67 9.69
CA PHE A 110 3.55 2.40 10.17
C PHE A 110 2.79 1.82 11.39
N SER A 111 1.81 2.55 11.94
CA SER A 111 1.02 2.11 13.08
C SER A 111 0.37 0.73 12.87
N GLY A 112 0.46 -0.11 13.92
CA GLY A 112 -0.07 -1.47 13.94
C GLY A 112 0.87 -2.53 13.35
N LEU A 113 1.99 -2.14 12.74
CA LEU A 113 3.01 -3.06 12.29
C LEU A 113 4.07 -3.28 13.38
N LYS A 114 4.71 -4.44 13.32
CA LYS A 114 5.81 -4.83 14.21
C LYS A 114 7.04 -5.15 13.37
N GLY A 115 8.21 -4.81 13.88
CA GLY A 115 9.49 -5.19 13.30
C GLY A 115 10.61 -4.21 13.62
N PRO A 116 11.86 -4.57 13.32
CA PRO A 116 13.02 -3.82 13.79
C PRO A 116 13.06 -2.38 13.27
N VAL A 117 12.62 -2.14 12.04
CA VAL A 117 12.53 -0.79 11.45
C VAL A 117 11.58 0.11 12.24
N PHE A 118 10.48 -0.44 12.74
CA PHE A 118 9.48 0.27 13.53
C PHE A 118 10.00 0.65 14.91
N ASP A 119 10.72 -0.28 15.54
CA ASP A 119 11.30 -0.06 16.85
C ASP A 119 12.30 1.11 16.83
N ILE A 120 13.09 1.23 15.76
CA ILE A 120 13.99 2.37 15.55
C ILE A 120 13.23 3.69 15.38
N ILE A 121 12.13 3.69 14.62
CA ILE A 121 11.31 4.89 14.43
C ILE A 121 10.70 5.32 15.77
N ASN A 122 10.22 4.36 16.56
CA ASN A 122 9.65 4.64 17.88
C ASN A 122 10.73 5.16 18.86
N GLU A 123 11.94 4.59 18.82
CA GLU A 123 13.09 5.08 19.58
C GLU A 123 13.41 6.56 19.25
N LEU A 124 13.42 6.93 17.96
CA LEU A 124 13.61 8.32 17.53
C LEU A 124 12.56 9.27 18.12
N ILE A 125 11.29 8.85 18.12
CA ILE A 125 10.20 9.64 18.69
C ILE A 125 10.39 9.77 20.20
N SER A 126 10.75 8.69 20.89
CA SER A 126 11.02 8.71 22.34
C SER A 126 12.18 9.62 22.73
N LEU A 127 13.16 9.82 21.83
CA LEU A 127 14.27 10.77 22.02
C LEU A 127 13.90 12.23 21.72
N GLY A 128 12.62 12.53 21.47
CA GLY A 128 12.14 13.88 21.18
C GLY A 128 12.40 14.34 19.74
N MET A 129 12.80 13.43 18.85
CA MET A 129 13.09 13.75 17.44
C MET A 129 11.87 13.51 16.52
N GLY A 130 10.66 13.41 17.08
CA GLY A 130 9.44 13.07 16.34
C GLY A 130 9.08 14.04 15.20
N SER A 131 9.26 15.34 15.44
CA SER A 131 8.96 16.41 14.49
C SER A 131 10.07 16.69 13.48
N VAL A 132 11.25 16.09 13.66
CA VAL A 132 12.42 16.28 12.79
C VAL A 132 12.40 15.25 11.67
N SER A 133 12.93 15.62 10.50
CA SER A 133 13.16 14.68 9.40
C SER A 133 14.04 13.52 9.86
N ILE A 134 13.72 12.30 9.44
CA ILE A 134 14.48 11.11 9.83
C ILE A 134 15.95 11.26 9.39
N PRO A 135 16.92 11.22 10.31
CA PRO A 135 18.33 11.35 9.98
C PRO A 135 18.84 10.18 9.11
N SER A 136 19.76 10.43 8.18
CA SER A 136 20.27 9.41 7.26
C SER A 136 21.07 8.29 7.95
N ASN A 137 21.68 8.56 9.11
CA ASN A 137 22.39 7.56 9.91
C ASN A 137 21.48 6.43 10.42
N ILE A 138 20.16 6.64 10.41
CA ILE A 138 19.16 5.65 10.78
C ILE A 138 19.10 4.51 9.76
N LEU A 139 19.41 4.77 8.49
CA LEU A 139 19.49 3.70 7.48
C LEU A 139 20.59 2.69 7.79
N ARG A 140 21.68 3.12 8.41
CA ARG A 140 22.75 2.21 8.85
C ARG A 140 22.26 1.31 9.98
N LYS A 141 21.65 1.90 11.02
CA LYS A 141 21.04 1.15 12.13
C LYS A 141 19.97 0.16 11.64
N ALA A 142 19.13 0.57 10.71
CA ALA A 142 18.08 -0.28 10.14
C ALA A 142 18.66 -1.42 9.29
N ALA A 143 19.69 -1.16 8.49
CA ALA A 143 20.39 -2.20 7.74
C ALA A 143 21.03 -3.25 8.67
N ASP A 144 21.60 -2.80 9.79
CA ASP A 144 22.17 -3.67 10.83
C ASP A 144 21.08 -4.48 11.57
N LEU A 145 19.84 -4.02 11.60
CA LEU A 145 18.74 -4.73 12.27
C LEU A 145 17.93 -5.64 11.33
N VAL A 146 17.96 -5.38 10.03
CA VAL A 146 17.53 -6.33 8.98
C VAL A 146 18.49 -7.51 8.88
N SER A 147 19.61 -7.47 9.61
CA SER A 147 20.77 -8.36 9.50
C SER A 147 20.69 -9.70 10.26
N ASP A 148 19.49 -10.28 10.44
CA ASP A 148 19.41 -11.71 10.74
C ASP A 148 20.33 -12.45 9.75
N ILE A 149 21.28 -13.23 10.24
CA ILE A 149 22.42 -13.77 9.46
C ILE A 149 21.95 -14.44 8.16
N HIS A 150 20.77 -15.06 8.18
CA HIS A 150 20.13 -15.70 7.03
C HIS A 150 19.52 -14.71 6.02
N ILE A 151 18.92 -13.62 6.49
CA ILE A 151 18.33 -12.55 5.68
C ILE A 151 19.43 -11.69 5.05
N LYS A 152 20.53 -11.46 5.78
CA LYS A 152 21.72 -10.76 5.29
C LYS A 152 22.31 -11.45 4.06
N MET A 153 22.48 -12.77 4.07
CA MET A 153 23.00 -13.47 2.87
C MET A 153 22.03 -13.43 1.69
N LYS A 154 20.72 -13.52 1.94
CA LYS A 154 19.71 -13.58 0.87
C LYS A 154 19.43 -12.21 0.23
N PHE A 155 19.57 -11.10 0.96
CA PHE A 155 19.13 -9.76 0.50
C PHE A 155 20.21 -8.66 0.59
N LYS A 156 21.49 -9.03 0.72
CA LYS A 156 22.58 -8.06 0.85
C LYS A 156 22.65 -7.11 -0.35
N GLU A 157 22.58 -7.67 -1.55
CA GLU A 157 22.69 -6.92 -2.81
C GLU A 157 21.55 -5.91 -2.95
N GLU A 158 20.34 -6.30 -2.55
CA GLU A 158 19.17 -5.44 -2.58
C GLU A 158 19.26 -4.30 -1.56
N VAL A 159 19.75 -4.57 -0.34
CA VAL A 159 19.98 -3.52 0.67
C VAL A 159 21.02 -2.52 0.20
N GLU A 160 22.13 -2.99 -0.38
CA GLU A 160 23.16 -2.13 -0.96
C GLU A 160 22.60 -1.31 -2.14
N ALA A 161 21.82 -1.93 -3.02
CA ALA A 161 21.17 -1.26 -4.14
C ALA A 161 20.20 -0.17 -3.68
N ILE A 162 19.38 -0.44 -2.64
CA ILE A 162 18.43 0.53 -2.08
C ILE A 162 19.13 1.81 -1.62
N ASN A 163 20.32 1.69 -1.01
CA ASN A 163 21.08 2.86 -0.56
C ASN A 163 21.53 3.75 -1.74
N GLY A 164 21.87 3.13 -2.86
CA GLY A 164 22.29 3.81 -4.10
C GLY A 164 21.16 4.47 -4.89
N TYR A 165 19.91 4.01 -4.73
CA TYR A 165 18.77 4.52 -5.48
C TYR A 165 18.32 5.94 -5.05
N THR A 166 17.76 6.69 -5.99
CA THR A 166 17.02 7.94 -5.77
C THR A 166 15.64 7.68 -5.16
N GLU A 167 14.95 8.72 -4.64
CA GLU A 167 13.59 8.54 -4.11
C GLU A 167 12.60 7.99 -5.15
N SER A 168 12.75 8.40 -6.41
CA SER A 168 11.90 7.95 -7.53
C SER A 168 12.12 6.47 -7.85
N GLU A 169 13.38 6.03 -7.88
CA GLU A 169 13.73 4.63 -8.12
C GLU A 169 13.26 3.72 -6.97
N ILE A 170 13.41 4.16 -5.72
CA ILE A 170 12.87 3.41 -4.58
C ILE A 170 11.35 3.31 -4.70
N TYR A 171 10.68 4.43 -4.95
CA TYR A 171 9.22 4.48 -5.11
C TYR A 171 8.71 3.49 -6.17
N GLN A 172 9.36 3.42 -7.34
CA GLN A 172 9.00 2.48 -8.41
C GLN A 172 9.24 1.01 -8.02
N ARG A 173 10.21 0.74 -7.14
CA ARG A 173 10.61 -0.61 -6.71
C ARG A 173 9.90 -1.08 -5.43
N LEU A 174 9.17 -0.22 -4.71
CA LEU A 174 8.43 -0.62 -3.50
C LEU A 174 7.51 -1.84 -3.72
N PRO A 175 6.73 -1.94 -4.81
CA PRO A 175 5.92 -3.15 -5.07
C PRO A 175 6.77 -4.41 -5.20
N TYR A 176 7.95 -4.31 -5.80
CA TYR A 176 8.87 -5.44 -5.99
C TYR A 176 9.37 -5.98 -4.65
N TYR A 177 9.78 -5.12 -3.71
CA TYR A 177 10.23 -5.57 -2.38
C TYR A 177 9.11 -6.20 -1.54
N LEU A 178 7.87 -5.71 -1.70
CA LEU A 178 6.71 -6.37 -1.09
C LEU A 178 6.47 -7.75 -1.71
N GLY A 179 6.59 -7.87 -3.04
CA GLY A 179 6.51 -9.12 -3.78
C GLY A 179 7.54 -10.16 -3.33
N ILE A 180 8.78 -9.76 -3.09
CA ILE A 180 9.82 -10.63 -2.49
C ILE A 180 9.34 -11.21 -1.16
N SER A 181 8.76 -10.38 -0.30
CA SER A 181 8.30 -10.79 1.02
C SER A 181 7.14 -11.80 0.92
N ILE A 182 6.20 -11.57 0.00
CA ILE A 182 5.09 -12.49 -0.29
C ILE A 182 5.62 -13.83 -0.84
N ASN A 183 6.58 -13.79 -1.76
CA ASN A 183 7.17 -15.00 -2.33
C ASN A 183 7.94 -15.81 -1.28
N HIS A 184 8.73 -15.14 -0.43
CA HIS A 184 9.44 -15.79 0.66
C HIS A 184 8.50 -16.42 1.70
N ALA A 185 7.33 -15.81 1.94
CA ALA A 185 6.30 -16.43 2.77
C ALA A 185 5.69 -17.66 2.09
N ALA A 186 5.48 -17.63 0.78
CA ALA A 186 4.99 -18.79 0.03
C ALA A 186 5.97 -19.97 0.08
N GLU A 187 7.28 -19.71 -0.05
CA GLU A 187 8.35 -20.71 0.14
C GLU A 187 8.32 -21.36 1.54
N LYS A 188 7.79 -20.64 2.55
CA LYS A 188 7.63 -21.12 3.93
C LYS A 188 6.27 -21.76 4.21
N GLY A 189 5.42 -21.93 3.19
CA GLY A 189 4.10 -22.55 3.31
C GLY A 189 2.95 -21.57 3.61
N THR A 190 3.19 -20.25 3.58
CA THR A 190 2.14 -19.23 3.73
C THR A 190 1.88 -18.53 2.40
N ARG A 191 0.75 -18.86 1.78
CA ARG A 191 0.30 -18.30 0.50
C ARG A 191 -0.72 -17.19 0.72
N HIS A 192 -0.90 -16.33 -0.29
CA HIS A 192 -1.76 -15.15 -0.17
C HIS A 192 -2.75 -15.07 -1.31
N VAL A 193 -4.01 -14.81 -1.00
CA VAL A 193 -5.05 -14.45 -1.98
C VAL A 193 -5.42 -12.99 -1.75
N ILE A 194 -5.13 -12.16 -2.75
CA ILE A 194 -5.32 -10.71 -2.66
C ILE A 194 -6.52 -10.32 -3.52
N PHE A 195 -7.54 -9.80 -2.87
CA PHE A 195 -8.74 -9.25 -3.49
C PHE A 195 -8.56 -7.75 -3.64
N ILE A 196 -8.69 -7.26 -4.87
CA ILE A 196 -8.56 -5.84 -5.18
C ILE A 196 -9.88 -5.40 -5.78
N ASP A 197 -10.61 -4.54 -5.07
CA ASP A 197 -11.81 -3.87 -5.59
C ASP A 197 -11.45 -2.43 -5.96
N SER A 198 -11.50 -2.12 -7.25
CA SER A 198 -11.31 -0.75 -7.75
C SER A 198 -12.68 -0.13 -7.96
N TYR A 199 -13.13 0.72 -7.03
CA TYR A 199 -14.36 1.46 -7.25
C TYR A 199 -14.12 2.54 -8.32
N GLU A 200 -14.83 2.45 -9.45
CA GLU A 200 -14.75 3.33 -10.64
C GLU A 200 -15.17 4.80 -10.40
N SER A 201 -14.84 5.37 -9.25
CA SER A 201 -15.03 6.81 -8.98
C SER A 201 -14.14 7.70 -9.86
N LEU A 202 -13.22 7.12 -10.64
CA LEU A 202 -12.54 7.79 -11.76
C LEU A 202 -13.52 8.30 -12.85
N LEU A 203 -14.61 7.58 -13.12
CA LEU A 203 -15.63 8.03 -14.10
C LEU A 203 -16.46 9.22 -13.59
N LEU A 204 -16.57 9.39 -12.27
CA LEU A 204 -17.25 10.54 -11.67
C LEU A 204 -16.37 11.80 -11.71
N ARG A 205 -15.05 11.68 -11.59
CA ARG A 205 -14.13 12.85 -11.72
C ARG A 205 -14.12 13.42 -13.14
N VAL A 206 -14.06 12.58 -14.17
CA VAL A 206 -14.09 13.06 -15.57
C VAL A 206 -15.44 13.69 -15.92
N LYS A 207 -16.56 13.21 -15.36
CA LYS A 207 -17.88 13.83 -15.53
C LYS A 207 -18.03 15.13 -14.73
N ALA A 208 -17.54 15.19 -13.49
CA ALA A 208 -17.61 16.37 -12.63
C ALA A 208 -16.75 17.54 -13.15
N GLU A 209 -15.57 17.26 -13.71
CA GLU A 209 -14.70 18.27 -14.32
C GLU A 209 -15.26 18.82 -15.65
N ARG A 210 -16.07 18.03 -16.38
CA ARG A 210 -16.78 18.48 -17.58
C ARG A 210 -18.04 19.31 -17.26
N HIS A 211 -18.70 19.03 -16.14
CA HIS A 211 -19.90 19.78 -15.71
C HIS A 211 -19.57 21.10 -15.01
N THR A 212 -18.43 21.22 -14.32
CA THR A 212 -18.01 22.47 -13.68
C THR A 212 -17.45 23.50 -14.68
N LYS A 213 -16.93 23.09 -15.83
CA LYS A 213 -16.49 24.02 -16.90
C LYS A 213 -17.57 24.46 -17.88
N SER A 214 -18.79 23.90 -17.81
CA SER A 214 -19.88 24.19 -18.76
C SER A 214 -21.07 24.95 -18.15
N HIS A 215 -21.00 25.35 -16.87
CA HIS A 215 -22.07 26.11 -16.20
C HIS A 215 -21.58 27.38 -15.51
N CYS A 216 -20.81 28.20 -16.23
CA CYS A 216 -20.67 29.62 -15.90
C CYS A 216 -20.93 30.48 -17.15
N ARG A 217 -22.19 30.48 -17.59
CA ARG A 217 -22.74 31.56 -18.43
C ARG A 217 -24.15 31.86 -17.94
N LYS A 218 -24.31 33.05 -17.36
CA LYS A 218 -25.54 33.72 -16.89
C LYS A 218 -26.00 33.31 -15.48
N CYS A 219 -25.76 34.18 -14.50
CA CYS A 219 -26.81 35.07 -13.98
C CYS A 219 -26.27 36.12 -12.99
N PRO A 220 -27.02 37.23 -12.80
CA PRO A 220 -26.51 38.52 -12.34
C PRO A 220 -26.97 38.83 -10.92
N TRP A 221 -26.06 39.00 -9.96
CA TRP A 221 -26.37 39.71 -8.72
C TRP A 221 -25.18 40.56 -8.29
N ARG A 222 -25.45 41.87 -8.23
CA ARG A 222 -24.58 42.92 -7.72
C ARG A 222 -24.31 42.70 -6.24
N ALA A 223 -23.06 42.92 -5.82
CA ALA A 223 -22.73 43.46 -4.50
C ALA A 223 -21.62 44.52 -4.68
N PRO A 224 -21.58 45.58 -3.86
CA PRO A 224 -20.91 46.82 -4.20
C PRO A 224 -19.41 46.78 -3.90
N LEU A 225 -18.64 47.51 -4.71
CA LEU A 225 -17.23 47.81 -4.48
C LEU A 225 -17.08 48.74 -3.26
N PRO A 226 -16.14 48.49 -2.33
CA PRO A 226 -15.74 49.49 -1.36
C PRO A 226 -14.75 50.45 -2.01
N GLY A 227 -15.18 51.69 -2.21
CA GLY A 227 -14.32 52.81 -2.56
C GLY A 227 -14.65 54.01 -1.69
N HIS A 228 -13.58 54.76 -1.33
CA HIS A 228 -13.53 56.07 -0.69
C HIS A 228 -13.43 56.11 0.84
N VAL A 229 -12.19 56.25 1.32
CA VAL A 229 -11.87 57.17 2.42
C VAL A 229 -11.13 58.36 1.80
N ARG A 230 -11.74 59.54 1.92
CA ARG A 230 -11.22 60.83 1.48
C ARG A 230 -10.07 61.27 2.38
N ARG A 231 -9.06 61.93 1.79
CA ARG A 231 -8.10 62.80 2.50
C ARG A 231 -8.85 63.91 3.25
N LEU A 232 -8.32 64.29 4.41
CA LEU A 232 -8.34 65.67 4.91
C LEU A 232 -7.19 65.86 5.91
N ILE A 233 -6.33 66.82 5.56
CA ILE A 233 -5.22 67.49 6.29
C ILE A 233 -4.01 66.63 6.64
#